data_AF-A0A973AV27-F1
#
_entry.id   AF-A0A973AV27-F1
#
_cell.length_a   1.000
_cell.length_b   1.000
_cell.length_c   1.000
_cell.angle_alpha   90.00
_cell.angle_beta   90.00
_cell.angle_gamma   90.00
#
_symmetry.space_group_name_H-M   'P 1'
#
loop_
_entity.id
_entity.type
_entity.pdbx_description
1 polymer ?
#
loop_
_entity_poly.entity_id
_entity_poly.type
_entity_poly.pdbx_seq_one_letter_code
_entity_poly.pdbx_strand_id
1 'polypeptide(L)'
;MRTAPAIAARHGISLLEVLISMGIMTVGLLSVLSLVPAGKSQAVKAVIYDRSSVMASNVAADLISRGLLRPTSWGAAVSTSIAVFDPLYTGPPSWPPAGSAISMKSDAATTGASATLYLGAGLSGQTDQMRAVCDVLFRSEDDPLYTLDGVGPDDPPLPRWSAGSAATPGGRRSFEGLYSFLATLQTSAIWAPYWSPSTPATLTIVTFQRRDPASAPIVFTPDGQTTTDGGWTYNPSALPSGQKIKDLVRPGTMVLWLNNATSPTAIRWHRVVLAAEQQVGRVAFTCEGTDPDSSAGTVLVFPGAVGGLEIPVKLEGTSSWNR
;
A
#
# COMPACT_ATOMS: atom_id res chain seq x y z
N MET A 1 34.97 -81.95 17.91
CA MET A 1 34.83 -81.47 16.51
C MET A 1 34.61 -79.96 16.56
N ARG A 2 35.65 -79.15 16.31
CA ARG A 2 35.58 -77.67 16.35
C ARG A 2 35.33 -77.19 14.93
N THR A 3 34.19 -76.55 14.69
CA THR A 3 33.87 -75.90 13.41
C THR A 3 34.70 -74.63 13.27
N ALA A 4 35.43 -74.50 12.15
CA ALA A 4 36.21 -73.31 11.86
C ALA A 4 35.26 -72.13 11.56
N PRO A 5 35.57 -70.91 12.05
CA PRO A 5 34.74 -69.75 11.80
C PRO A 5 34.74 -69.40 10.31
N ALA A 6 33.56 -69.21 9.73
CA ALA A 6 33.41 -68.79 8.34
C ALA A 6 34.02 -67.38 8.16
N ILE A 7 34.99 -67.25 7.26
CA ILE A 7 35.57 -65.96 6.89
C ILE A 7 34.50 -65.18 6.14
N ALA A 8 33.99 -64.11 6.76
CA ALA A 8 33.01 -63.24 6.12
C ALA A 8 33.61 -62.61 4.87
N ALA A 9 33.01 -62.91 3.71
CA ALA A 9 33.42 -62.31 2.44
C ALA A 9 33.28 -60.78 2.54
N ARG A 10 34.38 -60.05 2.35
CA ARG A 10 34.38 -58.59 2.28
C ARG A 10 33.72 -58.20 0.96
N HIS A 11 32.50 -57.68 1.03
CA HIS A 11 31.83 -57.10 -0.12
C HIS A 11 32.43 -55.69 -0.32
N GLY A 12 33.20 -55.51 -1.40
CA GLY A 12 33.69 -54.20 -1.77
C GLY A 12 32.54 -53.30 -2.21
N ILE A 13 32.50 -52.06 -1.73
CA ILE A 13 31.55 -51.04 -2.19
C ILE A 13 31.81 -50.82 -3.68
N SER A 14 30.78 -50.96 -4.52
CA SER A 14 30.96 -50.76 -5.95
C SER A 14 31.05 -49.28 -6.29
N LEU A 15 31.87 -48.93 -7.28
CA LEU A 15 31.95 -47.57 -7.81
C LEU A 15 30.57 -47.05 -8.26
N LEU A 16 29.70 -47.95 -8.73
CA LEU A 16 28.33 -47.65 -9.12
C LEU A 16 27.47 -47.19 -7.92
N GLU A 17 27.59 -47.84 -6.76
CA GLU A 17 26.87 -47.44 -5.54
C GLU A 17 27.28 -46.03 -5.08
N VAL A 18 28.58 -45.71 -5.17
CA VAL A 18 29.10 -44.37 -4.83
C VAL A 18 28.57 -43.31 -5.80
N LEU A 19 28.57 -43.61 -7.12
CA LEU A 19 28.04 -42.68 -8.12
C LEU A 19 26.53 -42.44 -7.96
N ILE A 20 25.75 -43.48 -7.66
CA ILE A 20 24.32 -43.33 -7.37
C ILE A 20 24.14 -42.47 -6.11
N SER A 21 24.94 -42.72 -5.07
CA SER A 21 24.87 -41.95 -3.82
C SER A 21 25.19 -40.46 -4.06
N MET A 22 26.24 -40.17 -4.83
CA MET A 22 26.60 -38.79 -5.22
C MET A 22 25.51 -38.15 -6.10
N GLY A 23 24.91 -38.92 -7.02
CA GLY A 23 23.79 -38.48 -7.84
C GLY A 23 22.58 -38.08 -7.01
N ILE A 24 22.15 -38.93 -6.07
CA ILE A 24 21.02 -38.62 -5.18
C ILE A 24 21.34 -37.42 -4.29
N MET A 25 22.56 -37.33 -3.74
CA MET A 25 22.98 -36.20 -2.90
C MET A 25 22.98 -34.88 -3.66
N THR A 26 23.50 -34.87 -4.89
CA THR A 26 23.55 -33.66 -5.73
C THR A 26 22.14 -33.19 -6.13
N VAL A 27 21.26 -34.11 -6.52
CA VAL A 27 19.84 -33.79 -6.81
C VAL A 27 19.13 -33.27 -5.57
N GLY A 28 19.36 -33.88 -4.40
CA GLY A 28 18.79 -33.42 -3.12
C GLY A 28 19.23 -32.00 -2.75
N LEU A 29 20.52 -31.69 -2.87
CA LEU A 29 21.06 -30.35 -2.59
C LEU A 29 20.55 -29.31 -3.59
N LEU A 30 20.48 -29.65 -4.88
CA LEU A 30 19.91 -28.76 -5.90
C LEU A 30 18.43 -28.46 -5.65
N SER A 31 17.67 -29.45 -5.20
CA SER A 31 16.26 -29.26 -4.81
C SER A 31 16.12 -28.26 -3.66
N VAL A 32 16.93 -28.38 -2.60
CA VAL A 32 16.91 -27.41 -1.48
C VAL A 32 17.36 -26.02 -1.92
N LEU A 33 18.41 -25.92 -2.74
CA LEU A 33 18.88 -24.63 -3.27
C LEU A 33 17.81 -23.93 -4.12
N SER A 34 16.96 -24.68 -4.84
CA SER A 34 15.86 -24.10 -5.61
C SER A 34 14.75 -23.47 -4.74
N LEU A 35 14.63 -23.88 -3.47
CA LEU A 35 13.64 -23.34 -2.54
C LEU A 35 14.09 -22.03 -1.86
N VAL A 36 15.39 -21.76 -1.80
CA VAL A 36 15.94 -20.57 -1.10
C VAL A 36 15.40 -19.25 -1.68
N PRO A 37 15.36 -19.02 -3.02
CA PRO A 37 14.81 -17.79 -3.58
C PRO A 37 13.31 -17.63 -3.32
N ALA A 38 12.56 -18.74 -3.38
CA ALA A 38 11.12 -18.75 -3.10
C ALA A 38 10.84 -18.39 -1.63
N GLY A 39 11.57 -19.00 -0.69
CA GLY A 39 11.49 -18.71 0.74
C GLY A 39 11.82 -17.25 1.04
N LYS A 40 12.89 -16.71 0.44
CA LYS A 40 13.25 -15.28 0.56
C LYS A 40 12.13 -14.36 0.07
N SER A 41 11.52 -14.65 -1.08
CA SER A 41 10.43 -13.82 -1.62
C SER A 41 9.20 -13.82 -0.71
N GLN A 42 8.84 -14.96 -0.11
CA GLN A 42 7.70 -15.04 0.80
C GLN A 42 7.99 -14.37 2.14
N ALA A 43 9.20 -14.53 2.68
CA ALA A 43 9.63 -13.85 3.90
C ALA A 43 9.56 -12.32 3.75
N VAL A 44 10.03 -11.79 2.61
CA VAL A 44 9.94 -10.34 2.32
C VAL A 44 8.48 -9.89 2.27
N LYS A 45 7.60 -10.61 1.57
CA LYS A 45 6.17 -10.28 1.53
C LYS A 45 5.52 -10.30 2.92
N ALA A 46 5.84 -11.30 3.74
CA ALA A 46 5.32 -11.40 5.10
C ALA A 46 5.73 -10.20 5.97
N VAL A 47 7.00 -9.78 5.89
CA VAL A 47 7.48 -8.56 6.59
C VAL A 47 6.74 -7.32 6.11
N ILE A 48 6.49 -7.21 4.79
CA ILE A 48 5.76 -6.06 4.25
C ILE A 48 4.33 -6.02 4.78
N TYR A 49 3.63 -7.16 4.79
CA TYR A 49 2.27 -7.23 5.32
C TYR A 49 2.22 -6.93 6.82
N ASP A 50 3.16 -7.44 7.61
CA ASP A 50 3.26 -7.18 9.04
C ASP A 50 3.46 -5.69 9.35
N ARG A 51 4.46 -5.07 8.72
CA ARG A 51 4.73 -3.63 8.83
C ARG A 51 3.52 -2.79 8.38
N SER A 52 2.86 -3.19 7.29
CA SER A 52 1.66 -2.51 6.78
C SER A 52 0.49 -2.58 7.78
N SER A 53 0.30 -3.71 8.45
CA SER A 53 -0.76 -3.89 9.44
C SER A 53 -0.52 -3.01 10.67
N VAL A 54 0.71 -3.01 11.20
CA VAL A 54 1.10 -2.16 12.34
C VAL A 54 0.90 -0.68 12.00
N MET A 55 1.32 -0.26 10.81
CA MET A 55 1.11 1.11 10.35
C MET A 55 -0.38 1.46 10.27
N ALA A 56 -1.21 0.60 9.67
CA ALA A 56 -2.64 0.85 9.56
C ALA A 56 -3.32 1.02 10.93
N SER A 57 -2.94 0.20 11.92
CA SER A 57 -3.45 0.34 13.30
C SER A 57 -3.01 1.64 13.98
N ASN A 58 -1.74 2.02 13.82
CA ASN A 58 -1.22 3.28 14.36
C ASN A 58 -1.91 4.49 13.72
N VAL A 59 -2.07 4.46 12.40
CA VAL A 59 -2.81 5.49 11.65
C VAL A 59 -4.25 5.55 12.11
N ALA A 60 -4.92 4.42 12.36
CA ALA A 60 -6.30 4.44 12.86
C ALA A 60 -6.40 5.16 14.21
N ALA A 61 -5.54 4.83 15.16
CA ALA A 61 -5.50 5.49 16.46
C ALA A 61 -5.18 7.00 16.33
N ASP A 62 -4.27 7.34 15.43
CA ASP A 62 -3.87 8.72 15.13
C ASP A 62 -5.03 9.54 14.53
N LEU A 63 -5.70 9.01 13.51
CA LEU A 63 -6.85 9.68 12.87
C LEU A 63 -8.03 9.86 13.83
N ILE A 64 -8.29 8.87 14.69
CA ILE A 64 -9.34 8.95 15.72
C ILE A 64 -8.96 10.03 16.75
N SER A 65 -7.75 9.97 17.30
CA SER A 65 -7.29 10.90 18.35
C SER A 65 -7.19 12.36 17.85
N ARG A 66 -6.77 12.56 16.59
CA ARG A 66 -6.72 13.88 15.94
C ARG A 66 -8.09 14.41 15.52
N GLY A 67 -9.14 13.60 15.65
CA GLY A 67 -10.51 14.02 15.37
C GLY A 67 -10.87 14.03 13.89
N LEU A 68 -10.23 13.22 13.04
CA LEU A 68 -10.65 13.05 11.63
C LEU A 68 -12.12 12.64 11.53
N LEU A 69 -12.63 11.93 12.55
CA LEU A 69 -14.04 11.53 12.65
C LEU A 69 -15.02 12.67 12.95
N ARG A 70 -14.54 13.91 13.15
CA ARG A 70 -15.36 15.11 13.37
C ARG A 70 -15.46 15.91 12.08
N PRO A 71 -16.60 15.92 11.37
CA PRO A 71 -16.78 16.73 10.16
C PRO A 71 -16.50 18.23 10.38
N THR A 72 -16.70 18.74 11.59
CA THR A 72 -16.41 20.14 11.94
C THR A 72 -14.93 20.48 12.02
N SER A 73 -14.05 19.48 12.11
CA SER A 73 -12.58 19.64 12.12
C SER A 73 -11.99 19.72 10.71
N TRP A 74 -12.79 19.49 9.67
CA TRP A 74 -12.33 19.51 8.30
C TRP A 74 -12.22 20.94 7.76
N GLY A 75 -11.18 21.22 6.98
CA GLY A 75 -10.92 22.54 6.40
C GLY A 75 -11.95 22.96 5.34
N ALA A 76 -12.66 22.01 4.75
CA ALA A 76 -13.71 22.24 3.77
C ALA A 76 -14.88 21.29 3.96
N ALA A 77 -16.08 21.73 3.57
CA ALA A 77 -17.25 20.87 3.53
C ALA A 77 -17.13 19.85 2.38
N VAL A 78 -17.36 18.58 2.70
CA VAL A 78 -17.37 17.48 1.73
C VAL A 78 -18.78 17.30 1.19
N SER A 79 -18.94 17.35 -0.13
CA SER A 79 -20.23 17.25 -0.81
C SER A 79 -20.58 15.84 -1.27
N THR A 80 -19.72 14.86 -1.01
CA THR A 80 -19.85 13.45 -1.42
C THR A 80 -20.04 12.53 -0.22
N SER A 81 -20.49 11.28 -0.45
CA SER A 81 -20.60 10.25 0.60
C SER A 81 -19.26 9.63 1.02
N ILE A 82 -18.17 9.96 0.32
CA ILE A 82 -16.80 9.63 0.69
C ILE A 82 -16.03 10.90 1.03
N ALA A 83 -15.21 10.84 2.07
CA ALA A 83 -14.22 11.83 2.43
C ALA A 83 -12.84 11.17 2.37
N VAL A 84 -11.89 11.81 1.71
CA VAL A 84 -10.57 11.26 1.39
C VAL A 84 -9.47 12.11 2.02
N PHE A 85 -8.69 11.50 2.90
CA PHE A 85 -7.50 12.08 3.52
C PHE A 85 -6.26 11.43 2.93
N ASP A 86 -5.53 12.18 2.11
CA ASP A 86 -4.29 11.74 1.47
C ASP A 86 -3.17 12.77 1.73
N PRO A 87 -2.43 12.63 2.84
CA PRO A 87 -1.52 13.68 3.29
C PRO A 87 -0.27 13.85 2.40
N LEU A 88 0.05 12.85 1.58
CA LEU A 88 1.26 12.86 0.75
C LEU A 88 0.99 13.09 -0.73
N TYR A 89 -0.27 13.06 -1.18
CA TYR A 89 -0.57 13.20 -2.60
C TYR A 89 -0.23 14.60 -3.12
N THR A 90 0.54 14.63 -4.20
CA THR A 90 0.98 15.85 -4.90
C THR A 90 0.72 15.77 -6.41
N GLY A 91 -0.02 14.75 -6.84
CA GLY A 91 -0.30 14.47 -8.24
C GLY A 91 -1.38 15.37 -8.83
N PRO A 92 -1.79 15.11 -10.08
CA PRO A 92 -2.80 15.89 -10.79
C PRO A 92 -4.16 15.85 -10.08
N PRO A 93 -5.06 16.81 -10.34
CA PRO A 93 -6.36 16.93 -9.66
C PRO A 93 -7.36 15.81 -10.01
N SER A 94 -6.95 14.76 -10.75
CA SER A 94 -7.77 13.58 -11.01
C SER A 94 -8.03 12.72 -9.75
N TRP A 95 -7.24 12.94 -8.70
CA TRP A 95 -7.42 12.34 -7.39
C TRP A 95 -7.23 13.40 -6.30
N PRO A 96 -8.00 13.37 -5.20
CA PRO A 96 -9.20 12.55 -4.97
C PRO A 96 -10.41 13.02 -5.81
N PRO A 97 -11.53 12.29 -5.86
CA PRO A 97 -12.74 12.73 -6.55
C PRO A 97 -13.16 14.15 -6.15
N ALA A 98 -13.69 14.92 -7.09
CA ALA A 98 -14.08 16.30 -6.84
C ALA A 98 -15.05 16.40 -5.63
N GLY A 99 -14.75 17.31 -4.69
CA GLY A 99 -15.57 17.51 -3.49
C GLY A 99 -15.40 16.46 -2.38
N SER A 100 -14.50 15.49 -2.55
CA SER A 100 -14.22 14.43 -1.55
C SER A 100 -12.97 14.66 -0.70
N ALA A 101 -12.05 15.51 -1.14
CA ALA A 101 -10.81 15.79 -0.41
C ALA A 101 -11.10 16.41 0.97
N ILE A 102 -10.47 15.88 2.02
CA ILE A 102 -10.45 16.53 3.34
C ILE A 102 -9.03 16.96 3.69
N SER A 103 -8.95 18.16 4.25
CA SER A 103 -7.80 18.64 5.02
C SER A 103 -8.26 18.84 6.47
N MET A 104 -7.37 18.68 7.43
CA MET A 104 -7.66 19.00 8.83
C MET A 104 -7.48 20.50 9.02
N LYS A 105 -8.31 21.17 9.83
CA LYS A 105 -8.12 22.58 10.17
C LYS A 105 -6.85 22.80 10.99
N SER A 106 -6.28 24.01 10.92
CA SER A 106 -5.07 24.41 11.66
C SER A 106 -5.19 24.29 13.18
N ASP A 107 -6.40 24.43 13.72
CA ASP A 107 -6.75 24.35 15.15
C ASP A 107 -7.02 22.91 15.64
N ALA A 108 -7.20 21.95 14.73
CA ALA A 108 -7.32 20.54 15.06
C ALA A 108 -5.94 19.98 15.46
N ALA A 109 -5.62 20.11 16.76
CA ALA A 109 -4.51 19.50 17.49
C ALA A 109 -3.24 19.23 16.67
N THR A 110 -2.30 20.20 16.65
CA THR A 110 -0.88 20.09 16.25
C THR A 110 -0.52 19.61 14.83
N THR A 111 -1.42 18.98 14.08
CA THR A 111 -1.18 18.54 12.67
C THR A 111 -1.76 19.47 11.63
N GLY A 112 -2.77 20.27 12.01
CA GLY A 112 -3.42 21.21 11.12
C GLY A 112 -2.40 22.06 10.36
N ALA A 113 -1.51 22.78 11.04
CA ALA A 113 -0.55 23.65 10.35
C ALA A 113 0.32 22.93 9.29
N SER A 114 0.56 21.62 9.40
CA SER A 114 1.37 20.87 8.40
C SER A 114 0.52 20.27 7.27
N ALA A 115 -0.73 19.85 7.54
CA ALA A 115 -1.60 19.20 6.55
C ALA A 115 -2.64 20.15 5.87
N THR A 116 -2.84 21.38 6.38
CA THR A 116 -3.92 22.31 5.93
C THR A 116 -3.55 23.14 4.70
N LEU A 117 -3.08 22.55 3.60
CA LEU A 117 -2.82 23.37 2.41
C LEU A 117 -2.98 22.62 1.08
N TYR A 118 -4.20 22.15 0.82
CA TYR A 118 -4.50 21.48 -0.45
C TYR A 118 -5.79 21.90 -1.16
N LEU A 119 -6.51 22.93 -0.71
CA LEU A 119 -7.77 23.31 -1.36
C LEU A 119 -7.83 24.81 -1.65
N GLY A 120 -7.57 25.22 -2.89
CA GLY A 120 -8.26 26.38 -3.46
C GLY A 120 -7.55 27.26 -4.49
N ALA A 121 -6.23 27.41 -4.47
CA ALA A 121 -5.54 28.27 -5.43
C ALA A 121 -4.09 27.79 -5.61
N GLY A 122 -3.60 27.82 -6.85
CA GLY A 122 -2.32 27.24 -7.26
C GLY A 122 -1.17 27.38 -6.25
N LEU A 123 -0.51 26.26 -5.97
CA LEU A 123 0.69 26.15 -5.14
C LEU A 123 1.93 26.70 -5.86
N SER A 124 1.89 27.96 -6.30
CA SER A 124 3.11 28.72 -6.60
C SER A 124 3.48 29.53 -5.34
N GLY A 125 4.12 28.90 -4.35
CA GLY A 125 4.73 29.67 -3.25
C GLY A 125 4.71 29.08 -1.83
N GLN A 126 4.29 27.83 -1.61
CA GLN A 126 4.45 27.20 -0.30
C GLN A 126 5.84 26.56 -0.16
N THR A 127 6.51 26.87 0.96
CA THR A 127 7.88 26.47 1.26
C THR A 127 7.98 24.97 1.56
N ASP A 128 8.98 24.29 0.98
CA ASP A 128 9.32 22.85 1.15
C ASP A 128 9.34 22.34 2.61
N GLN A 129 9.43 23.23 3.60
CA GLN A 129 9.55 22.92 5.02
C GLN A 129 8.32 22.22 5.62
N MET A 130 7.10 22.61 5.27
CA MET A 130 5.88 21.95 5.80
C MET A 130 5.72 20.53 5.25
N ARG A 131 6.09 20.33 3.98
CA ARG A 131 6.13 19.02 3.35
C ARG A 131 7.10 18.09 4.07
N ALA A 132 8.27 18.59 4.45
CA ALA A 132 9.26 17.83 5.21
C ALA A 132 8.76 17.40 6.60
N VAL A 133 7.85 18.15 7.23
CA VAL A 133 7.22 17.76 8.51
C VAL A 133 6.15 16.69 8.31
N CYS A 134 5.29 16.86 7.30
CA CYS A 134 4.30 15.84 6.92
C CYS A 134 4.95 14.51 6.54
N ASP A 135 6.08 14.57 5.83
CA ASP A 135 6.81 13.37 5.43
C ASP A 135 7.27 12.55 6.64
N VAL A 136 7.68 13.23 7.72
CA VAL A 136 8.10 12.58 8.98
C VAL A 136 6.92 12.00 9.74
N LEU A 137 5.76 12.68 9.74
CA LEU A 137 4.60 12.23 10.51
C LEU A 137 3.81 11.11 9.81
N PHE A 138 3.79 11.11 8.47
CA PHE A 138 2.92 10.24 7.69
C PHE A 138 3.64 9.11 6.95
N ARG A 139 4.98 9.04 7.06
CA ARG A 139 5.76 7.88 6.61
C ARG A 139 6.28 7.09 7.79
N SER A 140 6.26 5.76 7.67
CA SER A 140 6.86 4.89 8.69
C SER A 140 8.39 5.00 8.65
N GLU A 141 8.99 5.21 9.82
CA GLU A 141 10.43 5.04 10.05
C GLU A 141 10.72 3.55 10.15
N ASP A 142 11.20 2.96 9.05
CA ASP A 142 11.33 1.50 8.96
C ASP A 142 12.78 1.04 9.10
N ASP A 143 13.57 1.14 8.04
CA ASP A 143 14.96 0.71 8.04
C ASP A 143 15.92 1.91 7.98
N PRO A 144 16.96 1.96 8.82
CA PRO A 144 18.03 2.93 8.68
C PRO A 144 18.76 2.67 7.36
N LEU A 145 18.87 3.70 6.53
CA LEU A 145 19.63 3.65 5.29
C LEU A 145 21.13 3.65 5.59
N TYR A 146 21.86 2.78 4.90
CA TYR A 146 23.31 2.75 4.91
C TYR A 146 23.84 3.10 3.51
N THR A 147 25.03 3.68 3.45
CA THR A 147 25.77 3.97 2.22
C THR A 147 27.17 3.36 2.30
N LEU A 148 27.69 2.96 1.14
CA LEU A 148 29.09 2.59 0.95
C LEU A 148 29.92 3.76 0.40
N ASP A 149 29.28 4.90 0.13
CA ASP A 149 29.96 6.10 -0.36
C ASP A 149 30.95 6.62 0.68
N GLY A 150 32.22 6.74 0.30
CA GLY A 150 33.28 7.22 1.19
C GLY A 150 33.78 6.20 2.21
N VAL A 151 33.39 4.93 2.07
CA VAL A 151 33.77 3.81 2.94
C VAL A 151 34.86 2.99 2.24
N GLY A 152 35.96 2.67 2.92
CA GLY A 152 37.01 1.79 2.38
C GLY A 152 36.49 0.36 2.13
N PRO A 153 37.21 -0.46 1.34
CA PRO A 153 36.78 -1.84 1.03
C PRO A 153 36.51 -2.72 2.24
N ASP A 154 37.22 -2.45 3.36
CA ASP A 154 37.12 -3.19 4.61
C ASP A 154 36.35 -2.43 5.70
N ASP A 155 35.90 -1.20 5.42
CA ASP A 155 35.18 -0.40 6.40
C ASP A 155 33.69 -0.81 6.43
N PRO A 156 33.05 -0.78 7.61
CA PRO A 156 31.64 -1.10 7.72
C PRO A 156 30.79 -0.05 6.99
N PRO A 157 29.65 -0.45 6.39
CA PRO A 157 28.75 0.50 5.74
C PRO A 157 28.32 1.58 6.73
N LEU A 158 28.46 2.83 6.31
CA LEU A 158 28.15 3.97 7.15
C LEU A 158 26.66 4.26 7.08
N PRO A 159 25.98 4.55 8.20
CA PRO A 159 24.60 5.00 8.10
C PRO A 159 24.56 6.30 7.29
N ARG A 160 23.59 6.47 6.40
CA ARG A 160 23.54 7.57 5.44
C ARG A 160 23.47 8.96 6.10
N TRP A 161 23.08 9.03 7.37
CA TRP A 161 23.15 10.25 8.18
C TRP A 161 24.56 10.60 8.69
N SER A 162 25.50 9.65 8.69
CA SER A 162 26.91 9.88 9.07
C SER A 162 27.78 10.34 7.91
N ALA A 163 27.36 10.10 6.65
CA ALA A 163 28.08 10.51 5.44
C ALA A 163 27.90 12.00 5.08
N GLY A 164 27.56 12.85 6.07
CA GLY A 164 27.40 14.28 5.85
C GLY A 164 28.75 14.94 5.56
N SER A 165 29.00 15.29 4.29
CA SER A 165 29.92 16.38 3.99
C SER A 165 29.46 17.61 4.79
N ALA A 166 30.38 18.39 5.33
CA ALA A 166 30.13 19.52 6.23
C ALA A 166 29.16 20.61 5.67
N ALA A 167 28.65 20.46 4.45
CA ALA A 167 27.77 21.41 3.78
C ALA A 167 26.25 21.21 4.01
N THR A 168 25.80 20.09 4.58
CA THR A 168 24.35 19.91 4.89
C THR A 168 24.16 19.53 6.37
N PRO A 169 24.13 20.52 7.29
CA PRO A 169 23.93 20.27 8.71
C PRO A 169 22.48 19.81 8.94
N GLY A 170 22.29 18.50 9.01
CA GLY A 170 20.97 17.91 9.19
C GLY A 170 20.94 16.41 8.98
N GLY A 171 21.92 15.68 9.55
CA GLY A 171 21.93 14.22 9.63
C GLY A 171 20.77 13.71 10.49
N ARG A 172 19.55 13.79 9.97
CA ARG A 172 18.41 13.05 10.51
C ARG A 172 18.59 11.58 10.19
N ARG A 173 18.05 10.71 11.05
CA ARG A 173 17.94 9.27 10.78
C ARG A 173 17.30 9.09 9.41
N SER A 174 18.09 8.69 8.43
CA SER A 174 17.65 8.50 7.06
C SER A 174 16.88 7.19 7.00
N PHE A 175 15.57 7.26 7.13
CA PHE A 175 14.69 6.15 6.82
C PHE A 175 14.30 6.23 5.35
N GLU A 176 14.06 5.09 4.73
CA GLU A 176 13.64 5.06 3.32
C GLU A 176 12.19 5.58 3.14
N GLY A 177 11.43 5.73 4.23
CA GLY A 177 10.04 6.21 4.17
C GLY A 177 9.18 5.27 3.34
N LEU A 178 9.46 3.97 3.43
CA LEU A 178 8.89 2.94 2.56
C LEU A 178 7.37 2.90 2.64
N TYR A 179 6.80 3.16 3.81
CA TYR A 179 5.37 3.03 4.01
C TYR A 179 4.69 4.37 4.14
N SER A 180 3.56 4.51 3.45
CA SER A 180 2.64 5.64 3.53
C SER A 180 1.22 5.13 3.62
N PHE A 181 0.27 6.03 3.90
CA PHE A 181 -1.14 5.66 3.95
C PHE A 181 -2.03 6.67 3.23
N LEU A 182 -3.25 6.20 2.97
CA LEU A 182 -4.40 6.95 2.54
C LEU A 182 -5.54 6.52 3.46
N ALA A 183 -6.35 7.47 3.92
CA ALA A 183 -7.56 7.15 4.66
C ALA A 183 -8.79 7.66 3.92
N THR A 184 -9.85 6.86 3.94
CA THR A 184 -11.15 7.25 3.44
C THR A 184 -12.20 6.99 4.49
N LEU A 185 -13.08 7.96 4.71
CA LEU A 185 -14.32 7.76 5.45
C LEU A 185 -15.44 7.63 4.43
N GLN A 186 -16.32 6.65 4.61
CA GLN A 186 -17.52 6.49 3.80
C GLN A 186 -18.74 6.45 4.69
N THR A 187 -19.73 7.28 4.41
CA THR A 187 -21.02 7.25 5.11
C THR A 187 -22.01 6.31 4.44
N SER A 188 -22.94 5.74 5.21
CA SER A 188 -24.08 5.01 4.67
C SER A 188 -25.18 5.93 4.14
N ALA A 189 -25.05 7.24 4.31
CA ALA A 189 -26.04 8.21 3.86
C ALA A 189 -26.06 8.27 2.32
N ILE A 190 -27.25 8.08 1.76
CA ILE A 190 -27.49 8.11 0.31
C ILE A 190 -27.89 9.50 -0.21
N TRP A 191 -28.23 10.44 0.69
CA TRP A 191 -28.57 11.83 0.39
C TRP A 191 -27.83 12.77 1.34
N ALA A 192 -27.59 14.01 0.91
CA ALA A 192 -27.06 15.05 1.77
C ALA A 192 -28.05 15.41 2.91
N PRO A 193 -27.57 15.82 4.11
CA PRO A 193 -26.16 15.96 4.50
C PRO A 193 -25.49 14.62 4.83
N TYR A 194 -24.41 14.31 4.12
CA TYR A 194 -23.66 13.05 4.27
C TYR A 194 -22.94 12.94 5.63
N TRP A 195 -22.51 14.09 6.17
CA TRP A 195 -21.59 14.20 7.30
C TRP A 195 -22.24 14.84 8.51
N SER A 196 -23.24 14.16 9.06
CA SER A 196 -23.90 14.58 10.29
C SER A 196 -23.28 13.88 11.51
N PRO A 197 -23.25 14.53 12.69
CA PRO A 197 -22.90 13.87 13.94
C PRO A 197 -23.69 12.58 14.13
N SER A 198 -23.08 11.56 14.71
CA SER A 198 -23.67 10.24 14.96
C SER A 198 -24.01 9.39 13.74
N THR A 199 -23.76 9.85 12.51
CA THR A 199 -23.92 9.01 11.32
C THR A 199 -22.89 7.88 11.34
N PRO A 200 -23.29 6.62 11.10
CA PRO A 200 -22.34 5.53 10.95
C PRO A 200 -21.53 5.71 9.67
N ALA A 201 -20.23 5.47 9.77
CA ALA A 201 -19.31 5.52 8.65
C ALA A 201 -18.33 4.35 8.72
N THR A 202 -17.70 4.03 7.61
CA THR A 202 -16.60 3.07 7.55
C THR A 202 -15.32 3.85 7.30
N LEU A 203 -14.36 3.72 8.23
CA LEU A 203 -12.99 4.21 8.06
C LEU A 203 -12.17 3.10 7.39
N THR A 204 -11.71 3.35 6.17
CA THR A 204 -10.78 2.46 5.48
C THR A 204 -9.42 3.15 5.38
N ILE A 205 -8.38 2.48 5.86
CA ILE A 205 -6.99 2.93 5.77
C ILE A 205 -6.27 1.99 4.83
N VAL A 206 -5.76 2.54 3.73
CA VAL A 206 -4.95 1.81 2.75
C VAL A 206 -3.49 2.18 2.97
N THR A 207 -2.64 1.17 3.07
CA THR A 207 -1.20 1.34 3.23
C THR A 207 -0.48 1.02 1.94
N PHE A 208 0.58 1.77 1.68
CA PHE A 208 1.38 1.63 0.47
C PHE A 208 2.82 1.37 0.82
N GLN A 209 3.51 0.60 -0.03
CA GLN A 209 4.95 0.42 -0.02
C GLN A 209 5.57 1.11 -1.23
N ARG A 210 6.54 2.01 -1.01
CA ARG A 210 7.25 2.81 -2.02
C ARG A 210 6.29 3.57 -2.95
N ARG A 211 5.23 4.13 -2.40
CA ARG A 211 4.29 4.97 -3.16
C ARG A 211 5.01 6.21 -3.68
N ASP A 212 4.88 6.44 -4.98
CA ASP A 212 5.18 7.75 -5.55
C ASP A 212 4.01 8.71 -5.25
N PRO A 213 4.23 9.77 -4.45
CA PRO A 213 3.18 10.74 -4.12
C PRO A 213 2.67 11.55 -5.31
N ALA A 214 3.43 11.62 -6.41
CA ALA A 214 3.04 12.34 -7.62
C ALA A 214 2.27 11.45 -8.61
N SER A 215 2.37 10.12 -8.47
CA SER A 215 1.67 9.18 -9.35
C SER A 215 0.17 9.20 -9.06
N ALA A 216 -0.61 9.52 -10.09
CA ALA A 216 -2.06 9.36 -10.04
C ALA A 216 -2.44 7.86 -9.93
N PRO A 217 -3.61 7.54 -9.37
CA PRO A 217 -4.17 6.20 -9.49
C PRO A 217 -4.44 5.85 -10.95
N ILE A 218 -4.28 4.58 -11.30
CA ILE A 218 -4.62 4.07 -12.62
C ILE A 218 -6.12 3.85 -12.65
N VAL A 219 -6.76 4.47 -13.64
CA VAL A 219 -8.21 4.45 -13.82
C VAL A 219 -8.58 3.28 -14.71
N PHE A 220 -9.42 2.39 -14.19
CA PHE A 220 -10.01 1.27 -14.90
C PHE A 220 -11.46 1.57 -15.21
N THR A 221 -11.82 1.51 -16.48
CA THR A 221 -13.16 1.76 -16.99
C THR A 221 -13.82 0.46 -17.47
N PRO A 222 -15.14 0.29 -17.30
CA PRO A 222 -15.90 -0.79 -17.91
C PRO A 222 -15.53 -0.96 -19.38
N ASP A 223 -15.31 -2.19 -19.84
CA ASP A 223 -14.99 -2.43 -21.25
C ASP A 223 -16.20 -2.27 -22.19
N GLY A 224 -17.40 -2.08 -21.63
CA GLY A 224 -18.66 -1.90 -22.33
C GLY A 224 -19.17 -3.16 -23.04
N GLN A 225 -18.49 -4.30 -22.87
CA GLN A 225 -18.92 -5.56 -23.44
C GLN A 225 -19.84 -6.28 -22.45
N THR A 226 -21.07 -6.55 -22.86
CA THR A 226 -22.06 -7.31 -22.07
C THR A 226 -21.76 -8.82 -22.01
N THR A 227 -20.57 -9.24 -22.47
CA THR A 227 -20.16 -10.63 -22.43
C THR A 227 -19.88 -11.07 -20.98
N THR A 228 -20.13 -12.34 -20.68
CA THR A 228 -20.06 -12.95 -19.35
C THR A 228 -18.70 -12.82 -18.63
N ASP A 229 -17.65 -12.40 -19.33
CA ASP A 229 -16.27 -12.39 -18.81
C ASP A 229 -15.83 -11.02 -18.26
N GLY A 230 -16.77 -10.06 -18.14
CA GLY A 230 -16.67 -8.80 -17.38
C GLY A 230 -15.25 -8.22 -17.22
N GLY A 231 -14.76 -7.52 -18.24
CA GLY A 231 -13.43 -6.94 -18.25
C GLY A 231 -13.40 -5.46 -17.87
N TRP A 232 -12.26 -5.02 -17.35
CA TRP A 232 -11.93 -3.61 -17.18
C TRP A 232 -10.89 -3.19 -18.21
N THR A 233 -11.10 -2.03 -18.83
CA THR A 233 -10.13 -1.38 -19.72
C THR A 233 -9.28 -0.38 -18.96
N TYR A 234 -8.02 -0.23 -19.33
CA TYR A 234 -7.12 0.77 -18.78
C TYR A 234 -6.22 1.34 -19.88
N ASN A 235 -5.71 2.55 -19.69
CA ASN A 235 -4.76 3.15 -20.63
C ASN A 235 -3.33 2.65 -20.35
N PRO A 236 -2.69 1.86 -21.24
CA PRO A 236 -1.34 1.34 -20.98
C PRO A 236 -0.27 2.43 -20.87
N SER A 237 -0.49 3.60 -21.47
CA SER A 237 0.43 4.74 -21.35
C SER A 237 0.37 5.43 -19.98
N ALA A 238 -0.66 5.14 -19.16
CA ALA A 238 -0.76 5.64 -17.79
C ALA A 238 0.02 4.79 -16.78
N LEU A 239 0.58 3.64 -17.20
CA LEU A 239 1.42 2.83 -16.33
C LEU A 239 2.76 3.54 -16.08
N PRO A 240 3.33 3.47 -14.86
CA PRO A 240 4.69 3.92 -14.61
C PRO A 240 5.68 3.22 -15.56
N SER A 241 6.69 3.97 -16.01
CA SER A 241 7.67 3.46 -16.99
C SER A 241 8.27 2.11 -16.56
N GLY A 242 8.17 1.12 -17.46
CA GLY A 242 8.70 -0.22 -17.24
C GLY A 242 7.86 -1.14 -16.36
N GLN A 243 6.75 -0.67 -15.78
CA GLN A 243 5.83 -1.52 -15.00
C GLN A 243 4.77 -2.15 -15.90
N LYS A 244 4.46 -3.42 -15.63
CA LYS A 244 3.34 -4.12 -16.27
C LYS A 244 2.13 -4.11 -15.34
N ILE A 245 0.92 -4.29 -15.89
CA ILE A 245 -0.30 -4.29 -15.07
C ILE A 245 -0.30 -5.40 -14.02
N LYS A 246 0.28 -6.56 -14.33
CA LYS A 246 0.46 -7.67 -13.39
C LYS A 246 1.38 -7.35 -12.21
N ASP A 247 2.24 -6.33 -12.34
CA ASP A 247 3.11 -5.88 -11.26
C ASP A 247 2.36 -4.97 -10.31
N LEU A 248 1.34 -4.27 -10.81
CA LEU A 248 0.52 -3.31 -10.07
C LEU A 248 -0.68 -3.97 -9.39
N VAL A 249 -1.39 -4.86 -10.11
CA VAL A 249 -2.56 -5.57 -9.62
C VAL A 249 -2.14 -7.00 -9.26
N ARG A 250 -1.75 -7.18 -8.00
CA ARG A 250 -1.39 -8.48 -7.42
C ARG A 250 -2.49 -8.96 -6.46
N PRO A 251 -2.61 -10.27 -6.20
CA PRO A 251 -3.38 -10.76 -5.07
C PRO A 251 -2.98 -10.02 -3.77
N GLY A 252 -3.97 -9.51 -3.05
CA GLY A 252 -3.80 -8.66 -1.86
C GLY A 252 -3.85 -7.16 -2.11
N THR A 253 -3.76 -6.69 -3.36
CA THR A 253 -3.81 -5.25 -3.68
C THR A 253 -5.17 -4.66 -3.34
N MET A 254 -5.20 -3.48 -2.75
CA MET A 254 -6.44 -2.73 -2.49
C MET A 254 -6.81 -1.88 -3.71
N VAL A 255 -8.05 -1.99 -4.17
CA VAL A 255 -8.61 -1.19 -5.26
C VAL A 255 -9.85 -0.45 -4.77
N LEU A 256 -10.05 0.78 -5.25
CA LEU A 256 -11.22 1.59 -4.90
C LEU A 256 -12.20 1.54 -6.05
N TRP A 257 -13.35 0.93 -5.83
CA TRP A 257 -14.45 0.97 -6.79
C TRP A 257 -15.28 2.23 -6.57
N LEU A 258 -15.44 3.04 -7.62
CA LEU A 258 -16.25 4.24 -7.67
C LEU A 258 -17.52 3.98 -8.48
N ASN A 259 -18.65 4.42 -7.93
CA ASN A 259 -19.88 4.73 -8.66
C ASN A 259 -20.55 3.55 -9.39
N ASN A 260 -21.39 2.78 -8.71
CA ASN A 260 -22.36 1.93 -9.41
C ASN A 260 -23.43 2.83 -10.08
N ALA A 261 -23.71 2.65 -11.37
CA ALA A 261 -24.69 3.43 -12.14
C ALA A 261 -26.11 3.41 -11.55
N THR A 262 -26.43 2.41 -10.71
CA THR A 262 -27.72 2.28 -10.02
C THR A 262 -27.68 2.74 -8.56
N SER A 263 -26.50 2.93 -7.99
CA SER A 263 -26.29 3.37 -6.61
C SER A 263 -25.01 4.21 -6.53
N PRO A 264 -25.09 5.54 -6.71
CA PRO A 264 -23.92 6.44 -6.66
C PRO A 264 -23.20 6.45 -5.30
N THR A 265 -23.70 5.69 -4.33
CA THR A 265 -23.20 5.60 -2.95
C THR A 265 -22.31 4.37 -2.72
N ALA A 266 -22.24 3.44 -3.67
CA ALA A 266 -21.36 2.28 -3.62
C ALA A 266 -19.94 2.67 -4.04
N ILE A 267 -19.30 3.52 -3.24
CA ILE A 267 -17.84 3.61 -3.26
C ILE A 267 -17.34 2.56 -2.28
N ARG A 268 -16.39 1.70 -2.63
CA ARG A 268 -15.91 0.69 -1.67
C ARG A 268 -14.49 0.26 -1.99
N TRP A 269 -13.72 -0.02 -0.95
CA TRP A 269 -12.45 -0.68 -1.09
C TRP A 269 -12.62 -2.19 -1.20
N HIS A 270 -11.94 -2.77 -2.16
CA HIS A 270 -11.92 -4.21 -2.40
C HIS A 270 -10.49 -4.70 -2.39
N ARG A 271 -10.27 -5.87 -1.79
CA ARG A 271 -9.00 -6.57 -1.90
C ARG A 271 -9.06 -7.51 -3.09
N VAL A 272 -8.11 -7.38 -4.01
CA VAL A 272 -8.00 -8.26 -5.17
C VAL A 272 -7.55 -9.65 -4.73
N VAL A 273 -8.28 -10.69 -5.13
CA VAL A 273 -7.94 -12.09 -4.88
C VAL A 273 -7.16 -12.66 -6.07
N LEU A 274 -7.63 -12.38 -7.29
CA LEU A 274 -6.99 -12.81 -8.52
C LEU A 274 -7.17 -11.75 -9.59
N ALA A 275 -6.15 -11.55 -10.41
CA ALA A 275 -6.18 -10.66 -11.57
C ALA A 275 -5.50 -11.33 -12.76
N ALA A 276 -6.09 -11.15 -13.94
CA ALA A 276 -5.58 -11.67 -15.20
C ALA A 276 -5.69 -10.58 -16.27
N GLU A 277 -4.61 -10.36 -17.00
CA GLU A 277 -4.64 -9.53 -18.21
C GLU A 277 -5.11 -10.40 -19.37
N GLN A 278 -6.28 -10.07 -19.94
CA GLN A 278 -6.85 -10.82 -21.08
C GLN A 278 -6.16 -10.44 -22.39
N GLN A 279 -5.94 -9.14 -22.58
CA GLN A 279 -5.21 -8.54 -23.69
C GLN A 279 -4.64 -7.20 -23.22
N VAL A 280 -3.69 -6.63 -23.96
CA VAL A 280 -3.09 -5.34 -23.60
C VAL A 280 -4.18 -4.28 -23.43
N GLY A 281 -4.20 -3.63 -22.26
CA GLY A 281 -5.22 -2.64 -21.92
C GLY A 281 -6.54 -3.23 -21.42
N ARG A 282 -6.65 -4.55 -21.21
CA ARG A 282 -7.80 -5.20 -20.56
C ARG A 282 -7.39 -6.14 -19.44
N VAL A 283 -8.01 -5.96 -18.28
CA VAL A 283 -7.78 -6.75 -17.07
C VAL A 283 -9.11 -7.21 -16.50
N ALA A 284 -9.19 -8.48 -16.13
CA ALA A 284 -10.25 -9.02 -15.30
C ALA A 284 -9.66 -9.30 -13.91
N PHE A 285 -10.39 -8.98 -12.85
CA PHE A 285 -9.99 -9.33 -11.50
C PHE A 285 -11.22 -9.63 -10.65
N THR A 286 -11.03 -10.53 -9.70
CA THR A 286 -12.00 -10.88 -8.67
C THR A 286 -11.49 -10.40 -7.32
N CYS A 287 -12.40 -9.98 -6.47
CA CYS A 287 -12.17 -9.33 -5.20
C CYS A 287 -12.76 -10.14 -4.05
N GLU A 288 -12.31 -9.85 -2.84
CA GLU A 288 -12.98 -10.36 -1.63
C GLU A 288 -14.41 -9.79 -1.54
N GLY A 289 -15.39 -10.67 -1.35
CA GLY A 289 -16.81 -10.31 -1.25
C GLY A 289 -17.52 -10.33 -2.60
N THR A 290 -18.21 -9.22 -2.92
CA THR A 290 -18.89 -9.05 -4.21
C THR A 290 -17.93 -8.36 -5.17
N ASP A 291 -17.75 -8.93 -6.36
CA ASP A 291 -16.94 -8.32 -7.40
C ASP A 291 -17.53 -6.97 -7.84
N PRO A 292 -16.68 -5.96 -8.12
CA PRO A 292 -17.15 -4.71 -8.69
C PRO A 292 -17.82 -5.00 -10.03
N ASP A 293 -19.02 -4.46 -10.22
CA ASP A 293 -19.81 -4.68 -11.41
C ASP A 293 -19.10 -4.08 -12.63
N SER A 294 -18.56 -4.93 -13.50
CA SER A 294 -17.90 -4.51 -14.74
C SER A 294 -18.84 -3.79 -15.73
N SER A 295 -20.16 -3.84 -15.53
CA SER A 295 -21.13 -3.11 -16.35
C SER A 295 -21.29 -1.64 -15.92
N ALA A 296 -20.85 -1.29 -14.71
CA ALA A 296 -21.01 0.06 -14.17
C ALA A 296 -19.93 0.45 -13.15
N GLY A 297 -19.28 1.58 -13.42
CA GLY A 297 -18.44 2.30 -12.46
C GLY A 297 -17.03 2.52 -12.95
N THR A 298 -16.13 2.80 -12.03
CA THR A 298 -14.71 3.04 -12.33
C THR A 298 -13.91 2.47 -11.19
N VAL A 299 -12.86 1.71 -11.49
CA VAL A 299 -11.97 1.18 -10.44
C VAL A 299 -10.69 1.98 -10.46
N LEU A 300 -10.25 2.44 -9.29
CA LEU A 300 -8.98 3.10 -9.10
C LEU A 300 -8.00 2.13 -8.48
N VAL A 301 -6.90 1.89 -9.18
CA VAL A 301 -5.78 1.07 -8.71
C VAL A 301 -4.64 1.99 -8.32
N PHE A 302 -4.16 1.84 -7.09
CA PHE A 302 -3.06 2.65 -6.58
C PHE A 302 -1.75 1.84 -6.63
N PRO A 303 -0.73 2.31 -7.37
CA PRO A 303 0.57 1.66 -7.37
C PRO A 303 1.15 1.54 -5.96
N GLY A 304 1.60 0.33 -5.61
CA GLY A 304 2.21 0.05 -4.32
C GLY A 304 1.23 -0.14 -3.17
N ALA A 305 -0.09 -0.19 -3.39
CA ALA A 305 -1.05 -0.54 -2.34
C ALA A 305 -0.85 -1.99 -1.89
N VAL A 306 -0.55 -2.20 -0.60
CA VAL A 306 -0.23 -3.54 -0.08
C VAL A 306 -1.32 -4.10 0.84
N GLY A 307 -1.99 -3.25 1.60
CA GLY A 307 -2.96 -3.69 2.59
C GLY A 307 -4.00 -2.63 2.92
N GLY A 308 -5.06 -3.06 3.60
CA GLY A 308 -6.16 -2.22 4.02
C GLY A 308 -6.69 -2.65 5.39
N LEU A 309 -7.08 -1.68 6.20
CA LEU A 309 -7.78 -1.85 7.47
C LEU A 309 -9.13 -1.15 7.37
N GLU A 310 -10.22 -1.87 7.60
CA GLU A 310 -11.58 -1.31 7.63
C GLU A 310 -12.12 -1.35 9.06
N ILE A 311 -12.62 -0.21 9.54
CA ILE A 311 -13.16 -0.05 10.88
C ILE A 311 -14.53 0.63 10.79
N PRO A 312 -15.62 0.03 11.31
CA PRO A 312 -16.87 0.74 11.47
C PRO A 312 -16.71 1.79 12.57
N VAL A 313 -17.01 3.05 12.24
CA VAL A 313 -16.89 4.19 13.14
C VAL A 313 -18.20 4.97 13.18
N LYS A 314 -18.38 5.75 14.23
CA LYS A 314 -19.50 6.68 14.37
C LYS A 314 -18.94 8.10 14.32
N LEU A 315 -19.48 8.95 13.44
CA LEU A 315 -19.01 10.33 13.34
C LEU A 315 -19.26 11.07 14.65
N GLU A 316 -18.23 11.78 15.09
CA GLU A 316 -18.25 12.51 16.35
C GLU A 316 -18.99 13.84 16.18
N GLY A 317 -19.77 14.23 17.20
CA GLY A 317 -20.40 15.53 17.26
C GLY A 317 -19.45 16.64 17.72
N THR A 318 -19.96 17.86 17.75
CA THR A 318 -19.26 18.98 18.39
C THR A 318 -19.18 18.74 19.89
N SER A 319 -17.97 18.48 20.40
CA SER A 319 -17.71 18.49 21.84
C SER A 319 -17.78 19.93 22.37
N SER A 320 -18.30 20.12 23.59
CA SER A 320 -18.30 21.41 24.28
C SER A 320 -16.90 21.93 24.62
N TRP A 321 -15.88 21.07 24.56
CA TRP A 321 -14.49 21.41 24.87
C TRP A 321 -13.70 22.02 23.70
N ASN A 322 -14.29 22.07 22.50
CA ASN A 322 -13.64 22.57 21.27
C ASN A 322 -14.43 23.72 20.61
N ARG A 323 -15.02 24.62 21.41
CA ARG A 323 -15.61 25.88 20.91
C ARG A 323 -14.59 27.00 20.92
#